data_AF-A0A2D8QRW9-F1
#
_entry.id   AF-A0A2D8QRW9-F1
#
_cell.length_a   1.000
_cell.length_b   1.000
_cell.length_c   1.000
_cell.angle_alpha   90.00
_cell.angle_beta   90.00
_cell.angle_gamma   90.00
#
_symmetry.space_group_name_H-M   'P 1'
#
loop_
_entity.id
_entity.type
_entity.pdbx_description
1 polymer ?
#
loop_
_entity_poly.entity_id
_entity_poly.type
_entity_poly.pdbx_seq_one_letter_code
_entity_poly.pdbx_strand_id
1 'polypeptide(L)'
;MVFSWDVQQGKTPEFLALCQQSKVIHERLGASVGMNVDELANVHYEMSFESWAAYGEFSQKLAADNEWQKFFTAANAKPTAELVKVWRLSRM
;
A
#
# COMPACT_ATOMS: atom_id res chain seq x y z
N MET A 1 -9.02 -1.72 3.67
CA MET A 1 -7.86 -1.53 4.57
C MET A 1 -7.24 -0.18 4.26
N VAL A 2 -6.79 0.54 5.28
CA VAL A 2 -6.09 1.82 5.13
C VAL A 2 -4.78 1.72 5.90
N PHE A 3 -3.67 2.08 5.27
CA PHE A 3 -2.33 2.10 5.85
C PHE A 3 -1.88 3.56 5.90
N SER A 4 -1.68 4.11 7.08
CA SER A 4 -1.17 5.47 7.25
C SER A 4 0.33 5.44 7.52
N TRP A 5 1.04 6.25 6.77
CA TRP A 5 2.50 6.34 6.76
C TRP A 5 2.95 7.75 7.11
N ASP A 6 3.80 7.85 8.13
CA ASP A 6 4.53 9.07 8.47
C ASP A 6 5.75 9.13 7.56
N VAL A 7 5.76 10.08 6.64
CA VAL A 7 6.79 10.19 5.60
C VAL A 7 7.87 11.16 6.07
N GLN A 8 9.13 10.74 5.94
CA GLN A 8 10.26 11.60 6.29
C GLN A 8 10.19 12.94 5.56
N GLN A 9 10.59 14.02 6.24
CA GLN A 9 10.53 15.36 5.70
C GLN A 9 11.29 15.45 4.35
N GLY A 10 10.60 15.96 3.33
CA GLY A 10 11.15 16.09 1.98
C GLY A 10 11.20 14.80 1.17
N LYS A 11 10.67 13.68 1.68
CA LYS A 11 10.60 12.38 0.99
C LYS A 11 9.22 12.00 0.46
N THR A 12 8.23 12.88 0.60
CA THR A 12 6.87 12.66 0.11
C THR A 12 6.82 12.28 -1.38
N PRO A 13 7.52 12.99 -2.30
CA PRO A 13 7.51 12.60 -3.72
C PRO A 13 8.09 11.20 -3.98
N GLU A 14 9.21 10.86 -3.33
CA GLU A 14 9.82 9.53 -3.46
C GLU A 14 8.91 8.44 -2.90
N PHE A 15 8.28 8.67 -1.75
CA PHE A 15 7.34 7.71 -1.16
C PHE A 15 6.08 7.53 -2.02
N LEU A 16 5.52 8.61 -2.57
CA LEU A 16 4.39 8.53 -3.49
C LEU A 16 4.74 7.74 -4.76
N ALA A 17 5.97 7.86 -5.27
CA ALA A 17 6.43 7.05 -6.40
C ALA A 17 6.49 5.55 -6.06
N LEU A 18 6.90 5.19 -4.83
CA LEU A 18 6.84 3.81 -4.34
C LEU A 18 5.38 3.34 -4.20
N CYS A 19 4.50 4.16 -3.65
CA CYS A 19 3.07 3.85 -3.56
C CYS A 19 2.44 3.66 -4.94
N GLN A 20 2.84 4.43 -5.95
CA GLN A 20 2.34 4.27 -7.32
C GLN A 20 2.79 2.96 -7.95
N GLN A 21 4.03 2.51 -7.71
CA GLN A 21 4.50 1.19 -8.16
C GLN A 21 3.75 0.06 -7.45
N SER A 22 3.61 0.18 -6.12
CA SER A 22 2.83 -0.73 -5.29
C SER A 22 1.38 -0.84 -5.77
N LYS A 23 0.75 0.29 -6.16
CA LYS A 23 -0.60 0.36 -6.72
C LYS A 23 -0.75 -0.51 -7.95
N VAL A 24 0.17 -0.43 -8.91
CA VAL A 24 0.11 -1.24 -10.15
C VAL A 24 0.12 -2.74 -9.83
N ILE A 25 0.99 -3.17 -8.91
CA ILE A 25 1.08 -4.57 -8.50
C ILE A 25 -0.21 -5.00 -7.79
N HIS A 26 -0.68 -4.22 -6.82
CA HIS A 26 -1.87 -4.54 -6.06
C HIS A 26 -3.14 -4.58 -6.92
N GLU A 27 -3.29 -3.67 -7.88
CA GLU A 27 -4.39 -3.64 -8.83
C GLU A 27 -4.36 -4.83 -9.80
N ARG A 28 -3.18 -5.20 -10.31
CA ARG A 28 -3.01 -6.42 -11.11
C ARG A 28 -3.44 -7.68 -10.35
N LEU A 29 -3.26 -7.69 -9.04
CA LEU A 29 -3.59 -8.83 -8.17
C LEU A 29 -5.04 -8.84 -7.67
N GLY A 30 -5.82 -7.80 -7.97
CA GLY A 30 -7.27 -7.73 -7.68
C GLY A 30 -7.68 -6.83 -6.51
N ALA A 31 -6.78 -5.99 -6.00
CA ALA A 31 -7.15 -4.94 -5.05
C ALA A 31 -7.53 -3.63 -5.78
N SER A 32 -8.53 -2.90 -5.30
CA SER A 32 -8.76 -1.52 -5.73
C SER A 32 -8.02 -0.56 -4.80
N VAL A 33 -7.15 0.29 -5.34
CA VAL A 33 -6.22 1.11 -4.55
C VAL A 33 -6.56 2.60 -4.60
N GLY A 34 -6.68 3.20 -3.42
CA GLY A 34 -6.75 4.65 -3.22
C GLY A 34 -5.49 5.18 -2.54
N MET A 35 -5.16 6.45 -2.75
CA MET A 35 -4.05 7.11 -2.06
C MET A 35 -4.43 8.55 -1.75
N ASN A 36 -4.24 8.94 -0.49
CA ASN A 36 -4.53 10.28 0.00
C ASN A 36 -3.30 10.83 0.74
N VAL A 37 -3.12 12.15 0.75
CA VAL A 37 -2.10 12.84 1.53
C VAL A 37 -2.82 13.80 2.47
N ASP A 38 -2.50 13.75 3.76
CA ASP A 38 -3.09 14.69 4.73
C ASP A 38 -2.29 15.99 4.85
N GLU A 39 -2.82 16.94 5.62
CA GLU A 39 -2.20 18.27 5.83
C GLU A 39 -0.83 18.19 6.53
N LEU A 40 -0.52 17.08 7.18
CA LEU A 40 0.77 16.82 7.84
C LEU A 40 1.75 16.07 6.93
N ALA A 41 1.41 15.91 5.64
CA ALA A 41 2.16 15.15 4.64
C ALA A 41 2.28 13.65 4.92
N ASN A 42 1.42 13.08 5.78
CA ASN A 42 1.30 11.63 5.88
C ASN A 42 0.58 11.09 4.66
N VAL A 43 0.97 9.88 4.26
CA VAL A 43 0.36 9.20 3.12
C VAL A 43 -0.54 8.08 3.61
N HIS A 44 -1.78 8.10 3.16
CA HIS A 44 -2.81 7.10 3.47
C HIS A 44 -3.03 6.24 2.23
N TYR A 45 -2.58 4.99 2.29
CA TYR A 45 -2.70 4.00 1.21
C TYR A 45 -3.88 3.07 1.49
N GLU A 46 -4.86 3.04 0.60
CA GLU A 46 -6.11 2.33 0.79
C GLU A 46 -6.18 1.14 -0.16
N MET A 47 -6.58 -0.02 0.36
CA MET A 47 -6.90 -1.20 -0.42
C MET A 47 -8.32 -1.65 -0.13
N SER A 48 -9.13 -1.79 -1.18
CA SER A 48 -10.51 -2.24 -1.09
C SER A 48 -10.72 -3.49 -1.95
N PHE A 49 -11.64 -4.34 -1.50
CA PHE A 49 -11.97 -5.62 -2.11
C PHE A 49 -13.48 -5.76 -2.11
N GLU A 50 -14.03 -6.42 -3.14
CA GLU A 50 -15.47 -6.65 -3.26
C GLU A 50 -16.00 -7.62 -2.20
N SER A 51 -15.17 -8.56 -1.75
CA SER A 51 -15.54 -9.56 -0.77
C SER A 51 -14.34 -10.06 0.03
N TRP A 52 -14.61 -10.76 1.13
CA TRP A 52 -13.57 -11.47 1.89
C TRP A 52 -12.91 -12.59 1.08
N ALA A 53 -13.65 -13.25 0.16
CA ALA A 53 -13.09 -14.25 -0.74
C ALA A 53 -12.06 -13.61 -1.70
N ALA A 54 -12.40 -12.47 -2.30
CA ALA A 54 -11.47 -11.72 -3.15
C ALA A 54 -10.21 -11.28 -2.40
N TYR A 55 -10.35 -10.84 -1.13
CA TYR A 55 -9.20 -10.55 -0.28
C TYR A 55 -8.33 -11.79 0.00
N GLY A 56 -8.95 -12.95 0.22
CA GLY A 56 -8.24 -14.22 0.41
C GLY A 56 -7.43 -14.62 -0.82
N GLU A 57 -8.03 -14.56 -2.00
CA GLU A 57 -7.34 -14.83 -3.27
C GLU A 57 -6.20 -13.84 -3.52
N PHE A 58 -6.45 -12.55 -3.32
CA PHE A 58 -5.41 -11.52 -3.42
C PHE A 58 -4.23 -11.84 -2.50
N SER A 59 -4.49 -12.21 -1.24
CA SER A 59 -3.45 -12.51 -0.26
C SER A 59 -2.57 -13.69 -0.68
N GLN A 60 -3.18 -14.73 -1.27
CA GLN A 60 -2.44 -15.88 -1.82
C GLN A 60 -1.60 -15.48 -3.03
N LYS A 61 -2.18 -14.72 -3.97
CA LYS A 61 -1.44 -14.26 -5.16
C LYS A 61 -0.29 -13.34 -4.78
N LEU A 62 -0.50 -12.40 -3.86
CA LEU A 62 0.53 -11.48 -3.37
C LEU A 62 1.70 -12.22 -2.70
N ALA A 63 1.41 -13.26 -1.91
CA ALA A 63 2.44 -14.08 -1.27
C ALA A 63 3.34 -14.81 -2.30
N ALA A 64 2.76 -15.24 -3.43
CA ALA A 64 3.48 -15.94 -4.51
C ALA A 64 4.09 -15.00 -5.57
N ASP A 65 3.81 -13.69 -5.51
CA ASP A 65 4.18 -12.76 -6.57
C ASP A 65 5.64 -12.28 -6.45
N ASN A 66 6.50 -12.74 -7.35
CA ASN A 66 7.92 -12.40 -7.35
C ASN A 66 8.20 -10.91 -7.58
N GLU A 67 7.33 -10.20 -8.30
CA GLU A 67 7.47 -8.75 -8.54
C GLU A 67 7.23 -7.99 -7.25
N TRP A 68 6.17 -8.36 -6.52
CA TRP A 68 5.90 -7.83 -5.18
C TRP A 68 7.07 -8.10 -4.22
N GLN A 69 7.60 -9.32 -4.14
CA GLN A 69 8.70 -9.63 -3.23
C GLN A 69 9.96 -8.79 -3.52
N LYS A 70 10.28 -8.59 -4.80
CA LYS A 70 11.40 -7.73 -5.22
C LYS A 70 11.15 -6.26 -4.88
N PHE A 71 9.97 -5.75 -5.22
CA PHE A 71 9.57 -4.38 -4.90
C PHE A 71 9.62 -4.12 -3.40
N PHE A 72 9.02 -5.01 -2.60
CA PHE A 72 8.95 -4.88 -1.15
C PHE A 72 10.35 -4.90 -0.52
N THR A 73 11.23 -5.80 -0.98
CA THR A 73 12.62 -5.85 -0.50
C THR A 73 13.36 -4.55 -0.85
N ALA A 74 13.23 -4.05 -2.08
CA ALA A 74 13.89 -2.82 -2.51
C ALA A 74 13.38 -1.58 -1.76
N ALA A 75 12.06 -1.46 -1.57
CA ALA A 75 11.45 -0.36 -0.83
C ALA A 75 11.87 -0.33 0.64
N ASN A 76 12.04 -1.49 1.27
CA ASN A 76 12.48 -1.58 2.67
C ASN A 76 14.00 -1.44 2.85
N ALA A 77 14.81 -1.48 1.79
CA ALA A 77 16.26 -1.31 1.90
C ALA A 77 16.66 0.12 2.34
N LYS A 78 15.84 1.11 1.98
CA LYS A 78 16.00 2.52 2.40
C LYS A 78 14.61 3.09 2.70
N PRO A 79 14.07 2.84 3.91
CA PRO A 79 12.73 3.30 4.24
C PRO A 79 12.68 4.83 4.23
N THR A 80 11.69 5.38 3.50
CA THR A 80 11.41 6.82 3.43
C THR A 80 10.20 7.22 4.26
N ALA A 81 9.49 6.25 4.85
CA ALA A 81 8.33 6.44 5.69
C ALA A 81 8.21 5.33 6.73
N GLU A 82 7.50 5.60 7.81
CA GLU A 82 7.19 4.66 8.88
C GLU A 82 5.70 4.38 8.92
N LEU A 83 5.31 3.10 9.08
CA LEU A 83 3.91 2.72 9.16
C LEU A 83 3.37 3.12 10.55
N VAL A 84 2.46 4.08 10.58
CA VAL A 84 1.85 4.59 11.82
C VAL A 84 0.73 3.67 12.26
N LYS A 85 -0.18 3.32 11.34
CA LYS A 85 -1.41 2.60 11.69
C LYS A 85 -2.04 1.91 10.50
N VAL A 86 -2.74 0.80 10.80
CA VAL A 86 -3.55 0.06 9.84
C VAL A 86 -4.97 -0.05 10.34
N TRP A 87 -5.94 0.28 9.49
CA TRP A 87 -7.36 0.10 9.76
C TRP A 87 -7.98 -0.91 8.79
N ARG A 88 -8.82 -1.80 9.31
CA ARG A 88 -9.71 -2.64 8.50
C ARG A 88 -11.11 -2.04 8.59
N LEU A 89 -11.52 -1.37 7.51
CA LEU A 89 -12.82 -0.73 7.42
C LEU A 89 -13.81 -1.69 6.75
N SER A 90 -15.01 -1.80 7.31
CA SER A 90 -16.15 -2.48 6.71
C SER A 90 -17.17 -1.42 6.29
N ARG A 91 -17.75 -1.56 5.09
CA ARG A 91 -18.90 -0.73 4.71
C ARG A 91 -20.12 -1.20 5.51
N MET A 92 -20.82 -0.24 6.12
CA MET A 92 -22.13 -0.45 6.75
C MET A 92 -23.24 -0.22 5.73
#